data_AF-A0A060NR35-F1
#
_entry.id   AF-A0A060NR35-F1
#
_cell.length_a   1.000
_cell.length_b   1.000
_cell.length_c   1.000
_cell.angle_alpha   90.00
_cell.angle_beta   90.00
_cell.angle_gamma   90.00
#
_symmetry.space_group_name_H-M   'P 1'
#
loop_
_entity.id
_entity.type
_entity.pdbx_description
1 polymer ?
#
loop_
_entity_poly.entity_id
_entity_poly.type
_entity_poly.pdbx_seq_one_letter_code
_entity_poly.pdbx_strand_id
1 'polypeptide(L)'
;MGRPPRPWHVGVLYAADTRFAKPLLARLRAEPDLCIGENEPYGGHLPGDAIARHAIAWQRLNALIEVRNDLIATPDQQVHWAARLAPILQQALADTGQ
;
A
#
# COMPACT_ATOMS: atom_id res chain seq x y z
N MET A 1 -26.58 7.06 2.06
CA MET A 1 -26.22 6.62 0.69
C MET A 1 -24.74 6.87 0.50
N GLY A 2 -23.93 5.81 0.46
CA GLY A 2 -22.47 5.89 0.42
C GLY A 2 -21.94 6.07 -1.00
N ARG A 3 -20.74 6.66 -1.12
CA ARG A 3 -19.99 6.72 -2.39
C ARG A 3 -19.81 5.29 -2.95
N PRO A 4 -19.88 5.08 -4.28
CA PRO A 4 -19.58 3.79 -4.87
C PRO A 4 -18.18 3.31 -4.44
N PRO A 5 -17.99 1.99 -4.23
CA PRO A 5 -16.70 1.45 -3.83
C PRO A 5 -15.64 1.83 -4.87
N ARG A 6 -14.47 2.26 -4.39
CA ARG A 6 -13.34 2.58 -5.27
C ARG A 6 -12.94 1.32 -6.05
N PRO A 7 -12.53 1.46 -7.32
CA PRO A 7 -12.24 0.30 -8.16
C PRO A 7 -11.00 -0.48 -7.70
N TRP A 8 -10.10 0.17 -6.95
CA TRP A 8 -8.84 -0.41 -6.49
C TRP A 8 -9.05 -1.48 -5.42
N HIS A 9 -8.44 -2.65 -5.60
CA HIS A 9 -8.31 -3.69 -4.57
C HIS A 9 -7.30 -3.26 -3.50
N VAL A 10 -6.18 -2.67 -3.93
CA VAL A 10 -5.14 -2.13 -3.05
C VAL A 10 -4.77 -0.73 -3.49
N GLY A 11 -4.76 0.22 -2.55
CA GLY A 11 -4.17 1.55 -2.71
C GLY A 11 -2.77 1.58 -2.09
N VAL A 12 -1.81 2.19 -2.78
CA VAL A 12 -0.50 2.54 -2.20
C VAL A 12 -0.36 4.05 -2.19
N LEU A 13 -0.21 4.61 -1.00
CA LEU A 13 -0.06 6.02 -0.76
C LEU A 13 1.35 6.31 -0.24
N TYR A 14 1.96 7.37 -0.76
CA TYR A 14 3.28 7.84 -0.35
C TYR A 14 3.46 9.33 -0.65
N ALA A 15 4.38 9.98 0.07
CA ALA A 15 4.71 11.40 -0.11
C ALA A 15 5.85 11.59 -1.13
N ALA A 16 6.88 12.37 -0.80
CA ALA A 16 8.04 12.55 -1.68
C ALA A 16 8.99 11.35 -1.67
N ASP A 17 9.02 10.56 -0.60
CA ASP A 17 9.84 9.35 -0.52
C ASP A 17 9.18 8.21 -1.31
N THR A 18 9.87 7.78 -2.36
CA THR A 18 9.41 6.75 -3.29
C THR A 18 10.22 5.46 -3.21
N ARG A 19 11.24 5.42 -2.34
CA ARG A 19 12.25 4.34 -2.31
C ARG A 19 11.65 2.97 -2.06
N PHE A 20 10.62 2.88 -1.22
CA PHE A 20 9.90 1.63 -0.96
C PHE A 20 8.59 1.53 -1.74
N ALA A 21 7.87 2.64 -1.90
CA ALA A 21 6.57 2.64 -2.57
C ALA A 21 6.65 2.23 -4.05
N LYS A 22 7.71 2.62 -4.78
CA LYS A 22 7.86 2.26 -6.21
C LYS A 22 8.15 0.77 -6.43
N PRO A 23 9.10 0.13 -5.73
CA PRO A 23 9.24 -1.32 -5.77
C PRO A 23 7.97 -2.07 -5.37
N LEU A 24 7.29 -1.61 -4.32
CA LEU A 24 6.03 -2.21 -3.88
C LEU A 24 4.94 -2.13 -4.97
N LEU A 25 4.76 -0.96 -5.59
CA LEU A 25 3.83 -0.76 -6.69
C LEU A 25 4.16 -1.65 -7.90
N ALA A 26 5.45 -1.79 -8.24
CA ALA A 26 5.86 -2.64 -9.36
C ALA A 26 5.46 -4.09 -9.12
N ARG A 27 5.66 -4.61 -7.89
CA ARG A 27 5.27 -5.98 -7.53
C ARG A 27 3.77 -6.17 -7.47
N LEU A 28 3.04 -5.24 -6.85
CA LEU A 28 1.58 -5.31 -6.81
C LEU A 28 0.95 -5.26 -8.20
N ARG A 29 1.51 -4.48 -9.13
CA ARG A 29 1.06 -4.40 -10.54
C ARG A 29 1.39 -5.65 -11.36
N ALA A 30 2.30 -6.50 -10.90
CA ALA A 30 2.59 -7.77 -11.54
C ALA A 30 1.51 -8.83 -11.28
N GLU A 31 0.65 -8.61 -10.27
CA GLU A 31 -0.49 -9.47 -9.97
C GLU A 31 -1.66 -9.16 -10.92
N PRO A 32 -1.99 -10.05 -11.88
CA PRO A 32 -2.89 -9.72 -12.98
C PRO A 32 -4.36 -9.55 -12.57
N ASP A 33 -4.75 -10.09 -11.42
CA ASP A 33 -6.10 -10.00 -10.83
C ASP A 33 -6.27 -8.79 -9.89
N LEU A 34 -5.20 -8.01 -9.65
CA LEU A 34 -5.26 -6.86 -8.77
C LEU A 34 -5.43 -5.53 -9.52
N CYS A 35 -6.45 -4.78 -9.09
CA CYS A 35 -6.65 -3.40 -9.48
C CYS A 35 -5.92 -2.50 -8.47
N ILE A 36 -4.83 -1.83 -8.88
CA ILE A 36 -3.95 -1.08 -7.96
C ILE A 36 -4.14 0.43 -8.12
N GLY A 37 -4.44 1.12 -7.02
CA GLY A 37 -4.46 2.57 -6.93
C GLY A 37 -3.11 3.12 -6.45
N GLU A 38 -2.61 4.17 -7.10
CA GLU A 38 -1.38 4.89 -6.70
C GLU A 38 -1.75 6.32 -6.34
N ASN A 39 -1.64 6.71 -5.07
CA ASN A 39 -2.00 8.06 -4.59
C ASN A 39 -3.39 8.54 -5.04
N GLU A 40 -4.37 7.62 -5.01
CA GLU A 40 -5.74 7.85 -5.42
C GLU A 40 -6.69 7.47 -4.28
N PRO A 41 -7.69 8.30 -3.93
CA PRO A 41 -8.08 9.57 -4.54
C PRO A 41 -7.36 10.80 -3.97
N TYR A 42 -6.40 10.59 -3.07
CA TYR A 42 -5.65 11.63 -2.39
C TYR A 42 -4.16 11.37 -2.56
N GLY A 43 -3.37 12.44 -2.69
CA GLY A 43 -1.92 12.33 -2.57
C GLY A 43 -1.55 11.79 -1.18
N GLY A 44 -0.59 10.86 -1.12
CA GLY A 44 -0.17 10.21 0.13
C GLY A 44 0.61 11.10 1.11
N HIS A 45 0.49 12.42 0.98
CA HIS A 45 1.05 13.38 1.91
C HIS A 45 -0.06 13.98 2.78
N LEU A 46 -0.14 13.54 4.02
CA LEU A 46 -1.03 14.10 5.04
C LEU A 46 -0.16 14.70 6.17
N PRO A 47 -0.01 16.03 6.26
CA PRO A 47 0.78 16.66 7.31
C PRO A 47 0.31 16.22 8.70
N GLY A 48 1.25 15.73 9.52
CA GLY A 48 0.97 15.30 10.89
C GLY A 48 0.45 13.86 11.04
N ASP A 49 0.33 13.10 9.94
CA ASP A 49 -0.02 11.69 10.00
C ASP A 49 1.11 10.80 10.55
N ALA A 50 0.82 9.50 10.66
CA ALA A 50 1.77 8.52 11.18
C ALA A 50 3.03 8.40 10.30
N ILE A 51 2.87 8.48 8.97
CA ILE A 51 3.98 8.39 8.02
C ILE A 51 4.90 9.61 8.16
N ALA A 52 4.34 10.82 8.23
CA ALA A 52 5.06 12.06 8.45
C ALA A 52 5.85 12.01 9.76
N ARG A 53 5.21 11.61 10.86
CA ARG A 53 5.82 11.60 12.20
C ARG A 53 6.87 10.51 12.40
N HIS A 54 6.61 9.30 11.90
CA HIS A 54 7.40 8.11 12.27
C HIS A 54 8.33 7.60 11.18
N ALA A 55 8.09 7.98 9.91
CA ALA A 55 8.93 7.59 8.80
C ALA A 55 9.67 8.76 8.15
N ILE A 56 8.96 9.76 7.62
CA ILE A 56 9.56 10.86 6.85
C ILE A 56 10.53 11.69 7.70
N ALA A 57 10.10 12.05 8.92
CA ALA A 57 10.94 12.80 9.87
C ALA A 57 12.27 12.09 10.21
N TRP A 58 12.33 10.77 10.00
CA TRP A 58 13.48 9.91 10.32
C TRP A 58 14.10 9.25 9.08
N GLN A 59 13.69 9.67 7.88
CA GLN A 59 14.19 9.16 6.59
C GLN A 59 14.09 7.62 6.42
N ARG A 60 13.10 7.00 7.06
CA ARG A 60 12.86 5.55 6.96
C ARG A 60 12.08 5.18 5.70
N LEU A 61 12.37 4.01 5.14
CA LEU A 61 11.55 3.40 4.10
C LEU A 61 10.10 3.28 4.57
N ASN A 62 9.17 3.67 3.70
CA ASN A 62 7.75 3.72 4.05
C ASN A 62 6.84 3.62 2.83
N ALA A 63 5.63 3.14 3.09
CA ALA A 63 4.46 3.25 2.23
C ALA A 63 3.23 3.08 3.13
N LEU A 64 2.10 3.67 2.74
CA LEU A 64 0.80 3.38 3.32
C LEU A 64 0.04 2.45 2.36
N ILE A 65 -0.54 1.37 2.89
CA ILE A 65 -1.28 0.38 2.12
C ILE A 65 -2.74 0.40 2.57
N GLU A 66 -3.64 0.60 1.62
CA GLU A 66 -5.08 0.52 1.84
C GLU A 66 -5.62 -0.73 1.13
N VAL A 67 -6.28 -1.63 1.85
CA VAL A 67 -6.99 -2.78 1.26
C VAL A 67 -8.48 -2.50 1.30
N ARG A 68 -9.19 -2.74 0.20
CA ARG A 68 -10.62 -2.48 0.12
C ARG A 68 -11.39 -3.36 1.11
N ASN A 69 -12.25 -2.76 1.94
CA ASN A 69 -12.86 -3.44 3.10
C ASN A 69 -13.69 -4.69 2.75
N ASP A 70 -14.36 -4.73 1.59
CA ASP A 70 -15.11 -5.91 1.12
C ASP A 70 -14.21 -7.13 0.90
N LEU A 71 -12.92 -6.92 0.68
CA LEU A 71 -11.94 -7.97 0.45
C LEU A 71 -11.38 -8.56 1.74
N ILE A 72 -11.72 -8.00 2.91
CA ILE A 72 -11.22 -8.37 4.24
C ILE A 72 -12.35 -8.43 5.30
N ALA A 73 -13.58 -8.71 4.85
CA ALA A 73 -14.77 -8.74 5.70
C ALA A 73 -14.80 -9.94 6.66
N THR A 74 -14.10 -11.03 6.33
CA THR A 74 -14.01 -12.25 7.16
C THR A 74 -12.59 -12.54 7.63
N PRO A 75 -12.41 -13.32 8.72
CA PRO A 75 -11.07 -13.74 9.16
C PRO A 75 -10.29 -14.50 8.07
N ASP A 76 -10.94 -15.39 7.31
CA ASP A 76 -10.29 -16.14 6.24
C ASP A 76 -9.80 -15.22 5.12
N GLN A 77 -10.58 -14.20 4.77
CA GLN A 77 -10.19 -13.18 3.80
C GLN A 77 -9.00 -12.35 4.29
N GLN A 78 -8.98 -11.98 5.58
CA GLN A 78 -7.85 -11.27 6.18
C GLN A 78 -6.57 -12.10 6.16
N VAL A 79 -6.67 -13.40 6.50
CA VAL A 79 -5.53 -14.34 6.43
C VAL A 79 -5.05 -14.50 4.99
N HIS A 80 -5.97 -14.63 4.03
CA HIS A 80 -5.63 -14.71 2.61
C HIS A 80 -4.85 -13.46 2.16
N TRP A 81 -5.32 -12.26 2.50
CA TRP A 81 -4.64 -11.01 2.15
C TRP A 81 -3.31 -10.84 2.86
N ALA A 82 -3.19 -11.23 4.12
CA ALA A 82 -1.92 -11.20 4.85
C ALA A 82 -0.89 -12.14 4.19
N ALA A 83 -1.30 -13.38 3.88
CA ALA A 83 -0.45 -14.36 3.20
C ALA A 83 -0.02 -13.90 1.80
N ARG A 84 -0.88 -13.14 1.11
CA ARG A 84 -0.59 -12.57 -0.21
C ARG A 84 0.36 -11.36 -0.14
N LEU A 85 0.11 -10.42 0.76
CA LEU A 85 0.89 -9.18 0.85
C LEU A 85 2.26 -9.39 1.49
N ALA A 86 2.39 -10.29 2.46
CA ALA A 86 3.65 -10.52 3.17
C ALA A 86 4.85 -10.80 2.26
N PRO A 87 4.81 -11.77 1.32
CA PRO A 87 5.93 -12.01 0.41
C PRO A 87 6.18 -10.82 -0.52
N ILE A 88 5.13 -10.13 -0.98
CA ILE A 88 5.26 -8.94 -1.85
C ILE A 88 6.04 -7.83 -1.13
N LEU A 89 5.72 -7.58 0.15
CA LEU A 89 6.40 -6.58 0.97
C LEU A 89 7.87 -6.92 1.21
N GLN A 90 8.15 -8.19 1.53
CA GLN A 90 9.53 -8.65 1.73
C GLN A 90 10.37 -8.51 0.46
N GLN A 91 9.81 -8.88 -0.68
CA GLN A 91 10.53 -8.77 -1.94
C GLN A 91 10.67 -7.31 -2.39
N ALA A 92 9.67 -6.45 -2.14
CA ALA A 92 9.78 -5.01 -2.40
C ALA A 92 10.88 -4.38 -1.54
N LEU A 93 11.04 -4.83 -0.29
CA LEU A 93 12.13 -4.38 0.57
C LEU A 93 13.49 -4.81 0.00
N ALA A 94 13.62 -6.07 -0.42
CA ALA A 94 14.86 -6.57 -1.03
C ALA A 94 15.28 -5.77 -2.28
N ASP A 95 14.30 -5.32 -3.09
CA ASP A 95 14.56 -4.48 -4.28
C ASP A 95 15.10 -3.08 -3.94
N THR A 96 14.97 -2.63 -2.68
CA THR A 96 15.53 -1.34 -2.25
C THR A 96 17.05 -1.39 -1.99
N GLY A 97 17.64 -2.59 -1.99
CA GLY A 97 19.06 -2.80 -1.68
C GLY A 97 19.40 -2.65 -0.19
N GLN A 98 18.41 -2.76 0.70
CA GLN A 98 18.59 -2.82 2.15
C GLN A 98 18.63 -4.26 2.67
#